data_AF-A0A445FP32-F1
#
_entry.id   AF-A0A445FP32-F1
#
_cell.length_a   1.000
_cell.length_b   1.000
_cell.length_c   1.000
_cell.angle_alpha   90.00
_cell.angle_beta   90.00
_cell.angle_gamma   90.00
#
_symmetry.space_group_name_H-M   'P 1'
#
loop_
_entity.id
_entity.type
_entity.pdbx_description
1 polymer ?
#
loop_
_entity_poly.entity_id
_entity_poly.type
_entity_poly.pdbx_seq_one_letter_code
_entity_poly.pdbx_strand_id
1 'polypeptide(L)'
;MVQGYDPVIKVLAKDIDIRLNHRVKRISSGYNKVMVTVEDGRNFVADAAIITVPIGILKANLIEFEPKLPDWKVSAISDLGVGNENKIALRFDKVFWPNVELLGTVAPTSYTCGYFLNLHKATGHPVLVYMVAGRFAYDIEKLSDEAAANFVMQQLKKMFPNASKPVQYLVSRWGTDPNSLGCYSYDLVGKPTDVYDKLRAPLGNLFFGGEAVSLDNQGSVHGAYSAGVMAAENCESYMLEKLGHAEKLSLASVRHEMLETLIPLIPLQISRM
;
A
#
# COMPACT_ATOMS: atom_id res chain seq x y z
N MET A 1 -9.47 9.68 16.95
CA MET A 1 -10.50 8.76 16.44
C MET A 1 -10.70 7.65 17.48
N VAL A 2 -11.75 7.73 18.29
CA VAL A 2 -11.94 6.85 19.48
C VAL A 2 -12.19 5.38 19.09
N GLN A 3 -12.73 5.14 17.90
CA GLN A 3 -13.07 3.80 17.40
C GLN A 3 -12.00 3.19 16.47
N GLY A 4 -10.83 3.83 16.34
CA GLY A 4 -9.81 3.44 15.36
C GLY A 4 -10.26 3.66 13.91
N TYR A 5 -9.40 3.30 12.95
CA TYR A 5 -9.64 3.49 11.50
C TYR A 5 -10.57 2.45 10.86
N ASP A 6 -10.84 1.33 11.52
CA ASP A 6 -11.64 0.22 10.97
C ASP A 6 -13.04 0.64 10.47
N PRO A 7 -13.81 1.50 11.18
CA PRO A 7 -15.10 1.99 10.67
C PRO A 7 -14.99 2.74 9.32
N VAL A 8 -13.90 3.50 9.11
CA VAL A 8 -13.66 4.19 7.83
C VAL A 8 -13.44 3.19 6.71
N ILE A 9 -12.62 2.17 6.96
CA ILE A 9 -12.34 1.11 5.98
C ILE A 9 -13.61 0.33 5.65
N LYS A 10 -14.44 0.00 6.64
CA LYS A 10 -15.72 -0.70 6.44
C LYS A 10 -16.69 0.09 5.56
N VAL A 11 -16.76 1.40 5.73
CA VAL A 11 -17.58 2.27 4.88
C VAL A 11 -17.05 2.31 3.45
N LEU A 12 -15.74 2.48 3.27
CA LEU A 12 -15.11 2.50 1.95
C LEU A 12 -15.22 1.15 1.22
N ALA A 13 -15.22 0.04 1.95
CA ALA A 13 -15.33 -1.32 1.39
C ALA A 13 -16.76 -1.72 1.00
N LYS A 14 -17.77 -0.92 1.38
CA LYS A 14 -19.17 -1.24 1.15
C LYS A 14 -19.45 -1.28 -0.36
N ASP A 15 -20.17 -2.31 -0.80
CA ASP A 15 -20.61 -2.49 -2.19
C ASP A 15 -19.46 -2.66 -3.21
N ILE A 16 -18.24 -2.99 -2.75
CA ILE A 16 -17.09 -3.34 -3.58
C ILE A 16 -16.91 -4.87 -3.64
N ASP A 17 -16.62 -5.42 -4.82
CA ASP A 17 -16.24 -6.84 -4.97
C ASP A 17 -14.81 -7.08 -4.46
N ILE A 18 -14.68 -7.42 -3.16
CA ILE A 18 -13.39 -7.66 -2.50
C ILE A 18 -13.12 -9.16 -2.40
N ARG A 19 -12.02 -9.60 -3.03
CA ARG A 19 -11.56 -11.00 -3.00
C ARG A 19 -10.42 -11.20 -2.01
N LEU A 20 -10.76 -11.61 -0.78
CA LEU A 20 -9.77 -11.98 0.24
C LEU A 20 -9.09 -13.32 -0.07
N ASN A 21 -7.89 -13.56 0.45
CA ASN A 21 -7.10 -14.79 0.20
C ASN A 21 -6.74 -15.00 -1.28
N HIS A 22 -6.54 -13.92 -2.04
CA HIS A 22 -6.13 -13.95 -3.45
C HIS A 22 -4.79 -13.21 -3.60
N ARG A 23 -3.70 -13.78 -3.08
CA ARG A 23 -2.38 -13.15 -3.19
C ARG A 23 -1.93 -13.17 -4.65
N VAL A 24 -1.69 -11.99 -5.22
CA VAL A 24 -1.17 -11.83 -6.58
C VAL A 24 0.28 -12.32 -6.64
N LYS A 25 0.60 -13.12 -7.67
CA LYS A 25 1.96 -13.58 -7.98
C LYS A 25 2.52 -12.97 -9.24
N ARG A 26 1.68 -12.73 -10.25
CA ARG A 26 2.11 -12.20 -11.53
C ARG A 26 1.09 -11.22 -12.10
N ILE A 27 1.59 -10.15 -12.71
CA ILE A 27 0.84 -9.15 -13.45
C ILE A 27 1.43 -9.10 -14.85
N SER A 28 0.69 -9.59 -15.84
CA SER A 28 1.05 -9.51 -17.24
C SER A 28 0.21 -8.43 -17.93
N SER A 29 0.85 -7.42 -18.51
CA SER A 29 0.22 -6.32 -19.25
C SER A 29 0.63 -6.39 -20.72
N GLY A 30 -0.35 -6.43 -21.63
CA GLY A 30 -0.11 -6.48 -23.06
C GLY A 30 -1.36 -6.10 -23.85
N TYR A 31 -1.16 -5.41 -24.98
CA TYR A 31 -2.18 -5.12 -26.00
C TYR A 31 -3.59 -4.86 -25.44
N ASN A 32 -3.72 -3.85 -24.58
CA ASN A 32 -4.99 -3.33 -24.05
C ASN A 32 -5.64 -4.06 -22.87
N LYS A 33 -5.07 -5.14 -22.33
CA LYS A 33 -5.59 -5.82 -21.14
C LYS A 33 -4.49 -6.06 -20.09
N VAL A 34 -4.91 -6.26 -18.86
CA VAL A 34 -4.07 -6.71 -17.74
C VAL A 34 -4.58 -8.08 -17.31
N MET A 35 -3.66 -9.04 -17.20
CA MET A 35 -3.91 -10.34 -16.59
C MET A 35 -3.22 -10.40 -15.23
N VAL A 36 -3.99 -10.70 -14.19
CA VAL A 36 -3.52 -10.88 -12.82
C VAL A 36 -3.62 -12.35 -12.46
N THR A 37 -2.48 -13.00 -12.22
CA THR A 37 -2.42 -14.39 -11.75
C THR A 37 -2.19 -14.41 -10.24
N VAL A 38 -3.03 -15.14 -9.51
CA VAL A 38 -2.91 -15.33 -8.05
C VAL A 38 -2.22 -16.65 -7.71
N GLU A 39 -1.81 -16.84 -6.45
CA GLU A 39 -1.01 -17.99 -5.99
C GLU A 39 -1.54 -19.37 -6.37
N ASP A 40 -2.85 -19.55 -6.42
CA ASP A 40 -3.48 -20.82 -6.80
C ASP A 40 -3.64 -21.02 -8.32
N GLY A 41 -3.09 -20.12 -9.12
CA GLY A 41 -3.10 -20.19 -10.59
C GLY A 41 -4.32 -19.59 -11.25
N ARG A 42 -5.33 -19.11 -10.50
CA ARG A 42 -6.48 -18.41 -11.10
C ARG A 42 -6.04 -17.08 -11.73
N ASN A 43 -6.71 -16.74 -12.83
CA ASN A 43 -6.45 -15.52 -13.59
C ASN A 43 -7.66 -14.57 -13.54
N PHE A 44 -7.37 -13.29 -13.39
CA PHE A 44 -8.32 -12.19 -13.53
C PHE A 44 -7.89 -11.32 -14.71
N VAL A 45 -8.84 -10.90 -15.54
CA VAL A 45 -8.55 -10.06 -16.71
C VAL A 45 -9.33 -8.76 -16.59
N ALA A 46 -8.66 -7.64 -16.78
CA ALA A 46 -9.23 -6.30 -16.75
C ALA A 46 -8.63 -5.42 -17.85
N ASP A 47 -9.24 -4.28 -18.12
CA ASP A 47 -8.69 -3.28 -19.05
C ASP A 47 -7.50 -2.51 -18.50
N ALA A 48 -7.48 -2.32 -17.18
CA ALA A 48 -6.45 -1.64 -16.42
C ALA A 48 -6.35 -2.23 -15.01
N ALA A 49 -5.25 -1.96 -14.31
CA ALA A 49 -5.05 -2.34 -12.92
C ALA A 49 -4.44 -1.20 -12.11
N ILE A 50 -4.91 -1.01 -10.89
CA ILE A 50 -4.32 -0.10 -9.91
C ILE A 50 -3.57 -0.96 -8.88
N ILE A 51 -2.26 -0.76 -8.78
CA ILE A 51 -1.37 -1.43 -7.85
C ILE A 51 -1.24 -0.58 -6.59
N THR A 52 -1.72 -1.12 -5.46
CA THR A 52 -1.66 -0.45 -4.15
C THR A 52 -0.95 -1.31 -3.10
N VAL A 53 -0.12 -2.26 -3.52
CA VAL A 53 0.63 -3.10 -2.58
C VAL A 53 1.69 -2.26 -1.84
N PRO A 54 2.00 -2.59 -0.58
CA PRO A 54 3.01 -1.86 0.18
C PRO A 54 4.37 -1.84 -0.53
N ILE A 55 5.13 -0.76 -0.32
CA ILE A 55 6.47 -0.61 -0.91
C ILE A 55 7.41 -1.77 -0.52
N GLY A 56 7.25 -2.34 0.69
CA GLY A 56 8.00 -3.52 1.13
C GLY A 56 7.80 -4.73 0.22
N ILE A 57 6.58 -4.92 -0.31
CA ILE A 57 6.25 -6.00 -1.26
C ILE A 57 6.90 -5.77 -2.62
N LEU A 58 6.87 -4.52 -3.11
CA LEU A 58 7.54 -4.15 -4.37
C LEU A 58 9.06 -4.35 -4.27
N LYS A 59 9.68 -3.93 -3.15
CA LYS A 59 11.12 -4.10 -2.90
C LYS A 59 11.54 -5.57 -2.77
N ALA A 60 10.68 -6.41 -2.19
CA ALA A 60 10.93 -7.84 -2.07
C ALA A 60 10.74 -8.60 -3.40
N ASN A 61 10.26 -7.92 -4.46
CA ASN A 61 10.03 -8.49 -5.78
C ASN A 61 9.17 -9.77 -5.73
N LEU A 62 8.12 -9.76 -4.91
CA LEU A 62 7.22 -10.91 -4.71
C LEU A 62 6.13 -11.04 -5.79
N ILE A 63 5.99 -10.01 -6.64
CA ILE A 63 5.07 -9.98 -7.77
C ILE A 63 5.91 -9.88 -9.04
N GLU A 64 5.77 -10.87 -9.92
CA GLU A 64 6.38 -10.85 -11.24
C GLU A 64 5.60 -9.89 -12.16
N PHE A 65 6.30 -8.97 -12.81
CA PHE A 65 5.72 -8.09 -13.82
C PHE A 65 6.19 -8.52 -15.22
N GLU A 66 5.24 -8.65 -16.15
CA GLU A 66 5.49 -9.00 -17.54
C GLU A 66 4.78 -7.98 -18.47
N PRO A 67 5.49 -7.16 -19.24
CA PRO A 67 6.94 -7.02 -19.28
C PRO A 67 7.52 -6.55 -17.93
N LYS A 68 8.81 -6.82 -17.73
CA LYS A 68 9.52 -6.35 -16.52
C LYS A 68 9.36 -4.86 -16.35
N LEU A 69 9.27 -4.41 -15.10
CA LEU A 69 9.27 -2.98 -14.77
C LEU A 69 10.54 -2.32 -15.36
N PRO A 70 10.43 -1.12 -15.96
CA PRO A 70 11.58 -0.43 -16.51
C PRO A 70 12.53 0.01 -15.38
N ASP A 71 13.81 0.13 -15.71
CA ASP A 71 14.88 0.39 -14.73
C ASP A 71 14.64 1.63 -13.85
N TRP A 72 14.05 2.68 -14.42
CA TRP A 72 13.72 3.90 -13.68
C TRP A 72 12.68 3.67 -12.58
N LYS A 73 11.74 2.74 -12.79
CA LYS A 73 10.71 2.35 -11.81
C LYS A 73 11.32 1.47 -10.73
N VAL A 74 12.16 0.52 -11.14
CA VAL A 74 12.91 -0.36 -10.22
C VAL A 74 13.83 0.46 -9.31
N SER A 75 14.53 1.46 -9.86
CA SER A 75 15.35 2.38 -9.06
C SER A 75 14.50 3.14 -8.05
N ALA A 76 13.36 3.71 -8.46
CA ALA A 76 12.47 4.45 -7.54
C ALA A 76 11.96 3.56 -6.40
N ILE A 77 11.60 2.30 -6.67
CA ILE A 77 11.24 1.32 -5.64
C ILE A 77 12.43 1.08 -4.70
N SER A 78 13.64 0.96 -5.23
CA SER A 78 14.86 0.75 -4.45
C SER A 78 15.25 1.97 -3.59
N ASP A 79 14.95 3.18 -4.06
CA ASP A 79 15.40 4.44 -3.48
C ASP A 79 14.54 4.92 -2.30
N LEU A 80 13.34 4.34 -2.08
CA LEU A 80 12.59 4.53 -0.84
C LEU A 80 13.00 3.54 0.25
N GLY A 81 13.08 4.02 1.49
CA GLY A 81 13.21 3.19 2.67
C GLY A 81 11.86 2.63 3.11
N VAL A 82 11.87 1.56 3.90
CA VAL A 82 10.68 1.03 4.56
C VAL A 82 10.94 0.96 6.06
N GLY A 83 10.20 1.76 6.82
CA GLY A 83 10.31 1.80 8.27
C GLY A 83 9.79 0.51 8.90
N ASN A 84 10.30 0.19 10.08
CA ASN A 84 9.73 -0.85 10.93
C ASN A 84 9.39 -0.27 12.31
N GLU A 85 8.12 -0.38 12.68
CA GLU A 85 7.57 0.03 13.95
C GLU A 85 6.50 -0.98 14.40
N ASN A 86 6.60 -1.47 15.62
CA ASN A 86 5.65 -2.39 16.22
C ASN A 86 4.98 -1.83 17.47
N LYS A 87 3.80 -2.34 17.76
CA LYS A 87 2.97 -1.97 18.90
C LYS A 87 2.82 -3.16 19.82
N ILE A 88 3.12 -2.94 21.09
CA ILE A 88 2.85 -3.90 22.17
C ILE A 88 1.76 -3.30 23.05
N ALA A 89 0.53 -3.73 22.86
CA ALA A 89 -0.62 -3.28 23.63
C ALA A 89 -0.79 -4.14 24.88
N LEU A 90 -0.89 -3.51 26.04
CA LEU A 90 -1.07 -4.15 27.34
C LEU A 90 -2.36 -3.65 27.97
N ARG A 91 -3.31 -4.56 28.21
CA ARG A 91 -4.56 -4.27 28.93
C ARG A 91 -4.43 -4.68 30.39
N PHE A 92 -4.91 -3.85 31.30
CA PHE A 92 -4.87 -4.08 32.74
C PHE A 92 -6.28 -4.11 33.34
N ASP A 93 -6.41 -4.60 34.58
CA ASP A 93 -7.69 -4.52 35.32
C ASP A 93 -7.98 -3.10 35.84
N LYS A 94 -6.93 -2.36 36.19
CA LYS A 94 -7.01 -1.03 36.80
C LYS A 94 -5.94 -0.12 36.22
N VAL A 95 -6.26 1.17 36.18
CA VAL A 95 -5.31 2.22 35.83
C VAL A 95 -4.45 2.53 37.06
N PHE A 96 -3.13 2.45 36.92
CA PHE A 96 -2.15 2.77 37.97
C PHE A 96 -1.15 3.87 37.56
N TRP A 97 -1.36 4.46 36.38
CA TRP A 97 -0.53 5.53 35.82
C TRP A 97 -1.32 6.87 35.83
N PRO A 98 -0.64 8.03 35.74
CA PRO A 98 -1.31 9.32 35.70
C PRO A 98 -2.14 9.52 34.43
N ASN A 99 -3.13 10.41 34.48
CA ASN A 99 -4.05 10.69 33.37
C ASN A 99 -3.44 11.60 32.28
N VAL A 100 -2.34 11.14 31.65
CA VAL A 100 -1.59 11.82 30.59
C VAL A 100 -1.77 11.12 29.25
N GLU A 101 -1.40 11.76 28.14
CA GLU A 101 -1.48 11.20 26.78
C GLU A 101 -0.36 10.19 26.52
N LEU A 102 0.84 10.47 27.03
CA LEU A 102 2.07 9.75 26.74
C LEU A 102 2.91 9.54 28.01
N LEU A 103 3.61 8.41 28.08
CA LEU A 103 4.63 8.13 29.10
C LEU A 103 5.94 7.79 28.39
N GLY A 104 6.94 8.66 28.50
CA GLY A 104 8.25 8.46 27.86
C GLY A 104 9.22 7.66 28.72
N THR A 105 10.00 6.77 28.11
CA THR A 105 11.09 6.04 28.78
C THR A 105 12.41 6.71 28.47
N VAL A 106 13.14 7.14 29.50
CA VAL A 106 14.54 7.58 29.34
C VAL A 106 15.42 6.34 29.35
N ALA A 107 16.04 6.04 28.21
CA ALA A 107 16.95 4.93 28.05
C ALA A 107 18.41 5.42 28.08
N PRO A 108 19.37 4.63 28.61
CA PRO A 108 20.80 4.97 28.57
C PRO A 108 21.37 5.09 27.15
N THR A 109 20.69 4.49 26.17
CA THR A 109 21.05 4.54 24.75
C THR A 109 19.82 4.86 23.92
N SER A 110 20.02 5.45 22.73
CA SER A 110 18.94 5.71 21.77
C SER A 110 18.30 4.43 21.22
N TYR A 111 18.94 3.26 21.43
CA TYR A 111 18.47 1.98 20.89
C TYR A 111 17.14 1.52 21.47
N THR A 112 16.96 1.66 22.78
CA THR A 112 15.76 1.19 23.51
C THR A 112 14.83 2.34 23.89
N CYS A 113 15.00 3.50 23.25
CA CYS A 113 14.15 4.65 23.48
C CYS A 113 12.75 4.37 22.93
N GLY A 114 11.75 4.37 23.81
CA GLY A 114 10.37 4.12 23.46
C GLY A 114 9.42 4.80 24.44
N TYR A 115 8.15 4.88 24.06
CA TYR A 115 7.13 5.54 24.83
C TYR A 115 5.84 4.72 24.83
N PHE A 116 5.01 4.95 25.85
CA PHE A 116 3.68 4.38 25.94
C PHE A 116 2.65 5.41 25.52
N LEU A 117 1.77 5.04 24.59
CA LEU A 117 0.50 5.72 24.34
C LEU A 117 -0.52 5.28 25.40
N ASN A 118 -1.17 6.25 26.03
CA ASN A 118 -2.24 5.99 26.97
C ASN A 118 -3.61 5.96 26.29
N LEU A 119 -4.07 4.77 25.91
CA LEU A 119 -5.39 4.62 25.29
C LEU A 119 -6.54 4.80 26.29
N HIS A 120 -6.30 4.73 27.59
CA HIS A 120 -7.34 5.06 28.58
C HIS A 120 -7.83 6.49 28.43
N LYS A 121 -6.93 7.44 28.12
CA LYS A 121 -7.29 8.84 27.89
C LYS A 121 -8.26 9.01 26.71
N ALA A 122 -8.04 8.25 25.64
CA ALA A 122 -8.80 8.37 24.40
C ALA A 122 -10.05 7.48 24.35
N THR A 123 -10.06 6.34 25.05
CA THR A 123 -11.07 5.28 24.89
C THR A 123 -11.76 4.88 26.20
N GLY A 124 -11.25 5.29 27.36
CA GLY A 124 -11.71 4.83 28.67
C GLY A 124 -11.27 3.41 29.04
N HIS A 125 -10.61 2.68 28.15
CA HIS A 125 -10.11 1.33 28.45
C HIS A 125 -8.70 1.38 29.06
N PRO A 126 -8.41 0.59 30.13
CA PRO A 126 -7.11 0.58 30.81
C PRO A 126 -6.02 -0.12 29.96
N VAL A 127 -5.61 0.54 28.88
CA VAL A 127 -4.65 0.02 27.90
C VAL A 127 -3.50 1.01 27.71
N LEU A 128 -2.28 0.50 27.82
CA LEU A 128 -1.06 1.18 27.41
C LEU A 128 -0.50 0.50 26.16
N VAL A 129 -0.06 1.27 25.17
CA VAL A 129 0.59 0.73 23.97
C VAL A 129 2.02 1.21 23.93
N TYR A 130 2.97 0.30 24.04
CA TYR A 130 4.38 0.60 23.87
C TYR A 130 4.73 0.63 22.39
N MET A 131 5.35 1.73 21.95
CA MET A 131 5.77 1.95 20.57
C MET A 131 7.25 1.55 20.42
N VAL A 132 7.51 0.58 19.55
CA VAL A 132 8.83 -0.01 19.30
C VAL A 132 9.25 0.35 17.88
N ALA A 133 10.31 1.13 17.69
CA ALA A 133 10.71 1.57 16.35
C ALA A 133 12.17 1.25 16.01
N GLY A 134 12.49 1.34 14.73
CA GLY A 134 13.87 1.27 14.22
C GLY A 134 14.50 -0.11 14.40
N ARG A 135 15.80 -0.16 14.66
CA ARG A 135 16.55 -1.43 14.81
C ARG A 135 15.99 -2.32 15.92
N PHE A 136 15.48 -1.72 16.98
CA PHE A 136 14.91 -2.45 18.09
C PHE A 136 13.60 -3.19 17.73
N ALA A 137 12.82 -2.68 16.76
CA ALA A 137 11.63 -3.37 16.27
C ALA A 137 11.97 -4.75 15.69
N TYR A 138 13.08 -4.87 14.94
CA TYR A 138 13.54 -6.15 14.39
C TYR A 138 13.95 -7.17 15.45
N ASP A 139 14.49 -6.71 16.58
CA ASP A 139 14.85 -7.62 17.67
C ASP A 139 13.61 -8.07 18.44
N ILE A 140 12.64 -7.18 18.67
CA ILE A 140 11.35 -7.53 19.27
C ILE A 140 10.60 -8.56 18.42
N GLU A 141 10.65 -8.47 17.09
CA GLU A 141 9.99 -9.42 16.19
C GLU A 141 10.50 -10.86 16.34
N LYS A 142 11.75 -11.05 16.81
CA LYS A 142 12.36 -12.38 17.06
C LYS A 142 11.87 -13.01 18.37
N LEU A 143 11.26 -12.22 19.25
CA LEU A 143 10.74 -12.70 20.53
C LEU A 143 9.36 -13.32 20.36
N SER A 144 8.99 -14.22 21.28
CA SER A 144 7.58 -14.60 21.45
C SER A 144 6.75 -13.43 21.98
N ASP A 145 5.43 -13.46 21.78
CA ASP A 145 4.53 -12.41 22.28
C ASP A 145 4.67 -12.20 23.79
N GLU A 146 4.77 -13.31 24.53
CA GLU A 146 4.97 -13.29 25.98
C GLU A 146 6.30 -12.62 26.36
N ALA A 147 7.39 -12.97 25.68
CA ALA A 147 8.70 -12.39 25.96
C ALA A 147 8.74 -10.89 25.64
N ALA A 148 8.12 -10.46 24.54
CA ALA A 148 7.98 -9.04 24.19
C ALA A 148 7.11 -8.28 25.20
N ALA A 149 5.96 -8.83 25.61
CA ALA A 149 5.10 -8.25 26.64
C ALA A 149 5.82 -8.16 28.00
N ASN A 150 6.56 -9.19 28.39
CA ASN A 150 7.36 -9.21 29.61
C ASN A 150 8.48 -8.16 29.57
N PHE A 151 9.16 -7.99 28.44
CA PHE A 151 10.16 -6.93 28.26
C PHE A 151 9.54 -5.55 28.50
N VAL A 152 8.38 -5.26 27.88
CA VAL A 152 7.70 -3.98 28.04
C VAL A 152 7.23 -3.79 29.49
N MET A 153 6.73 -4.83 30.13
CA MET A 153 6.36 -4.80 31.55
C MET A 153 7.55 -4.48 32.45
N GLN A 154 8.76 -4.95 32.12
CA GLN A 154 9.97 -4.56 32.86
C GLN A 154 10.27 -3.07 32.71
N GLN A 155 10.09 -2.47 31.52
CA GLN A 155 10.23 -1.02 31.35
C GLN A 155 9.17 -0.26 32.14
N LEU A 156 7.91 -0.72 32.09
CA LEU A 156 6.81 -0.09 32.82
C LEU A 156 7.02 -0.14 34.33
N LYS A 157 7.57 -1.25 34.87
CA LYS A 157 7.90 -1.39 36.29
C LYS A 157 9.02 -0.47 36.77
N LYS A 158 9.90 0.00 35.89
CA LYS A 158 10.88 1.05 36.24
C LYS A 158 10.19 2.39 36.55
N MET A 159 9.07 2.67 35.89
CA MET A 159 8.25 3.86 36.13
C MET A 159 7.28 3.66 37.29
N PHE A 160 6.66 2.48 37.36
CA PHE A 160 5.64 2.12 38.33
C PHE A 160 5.99 0.77 38.98
N PRO A 161 6.79 0.75 40.07
CA PRO A 161 7.26 -0.50 40.69
C PRO A 161 6.16 -1.49 41.07
N ASN A 162 4.97 -0.96 41.40
CA ASN A 162 3.79 -1.74 41.80
C ASN A 162 2.83 -2.03 40.64
N ALA A 163 3.24 -1.82 39.37
CA ALA A 163 2.43 -2.13 38.20
C ALA A 163 1.95 -3.60 38.23
N SER A 164 0.64 -3.78 38.13
CA SER A 164 0.02 -5.10 38.03
C SER A 164 0.39 -5.76 36.70
N LYS A 165 0.29 -7.09 36.63
CA LYS A 165 0.43 -7.81 35.34
C LYS A 165 -0.72 -7.42 34.41
N PRO A 166 -0.49 -7.39 33.08
CA PRO A 166 -1.57 -7.21 32.13
C PRO A 166 -2.46 -8.46 32.12
N VAL A 167 -3.76 -8.26 31.94
CA VAL A 167 -4.73 -9.35 31.74
C VAL A 167 -4.79 -9.84 30.31
N GLN A 168 -4.31 -9.02 29.37
CA GLN A 168 -4.23 -9.35 27.96
C GLN A 168 -3.13 -8.51 27.31
N TYR A 169 -2.48 -9.07 26.28
CA TYR A 169 -1.52 -8.35 25.46
C TYR A 169 -1.67 -8.70 23.99
N LEU A 170 -1.22 -7.80 23.12
CA LEU A 170 -1.12 -7.99 21.67
C LEU A 170 0.22 -7.42 21.19
N VAL A 171 0.88 -8.13 20.28
CA VAL A 171 2.18 -7.75 19.71
C VAL A 171 2.08 -7.76 18.19
N SER A 172 2.31 -6.62 17.53
CA SER A 172 2.40 -6.58 16.07
C SER A 172 3.79 -6.99 15.58
N ARG A 173 3.86 -7.46 14.33
CA ARG A 173 5.12 -7.75 13.61
C ARG A 173 5.00 -7.33 12.15
N TRP A 174 5.05 -6.03 11.91
CA TRP A 174 4.85 -5.48 10.56
C TRP A 174 6.03 -5.76 9.63
N GLY A 175 7.26 -5.82 10.14
CA GLY A 175 8.47 -6.11 9.37
C GLY A 175 8.49 -7.54 8.80
N THR A 176 7.84 -8.49 9.49
CA THR A 176 7.73 -9.88 9.04
C THR A 176 6.33 -10.26 8.55
N ASP A 177 5.39 -9.32 8.51
CA ASP A 177 4.08 -9.54 7.91
C ASP A 177 4.27 -9.82 6.41
N PRO A 178 3.83 -10.99 5.90
CA PRO A 178 4.09 -11.40 4.52
C PRO A 178 3.36 -10.54 3.48
N ASN A 179 2.42 -9.67 3.88
CA ASN A 179 1.66 -8.77 3.00
C ASN A 179 2.11 -7.31 3.09
N SER A 180 2.96 -6.96 4.06
CA SER A 180 3.44 -5.58 4.25
C SER A 180 4.97 -5.46 4.16
N LEU A 181 5.71 -6.37 4.80
CA LEU A 181 7.17 -6.36 4.92
C LEU A 181 7.72 -5.00 5.39
N GLY A 182 7.07 -4.43 6.41
CA GLY A 182 7.36 -3.13 6.98
C GLY A 182 6.10 -2.33 7.28
N CYS A 183 6.29 -1.08 7.69
CA CYS A 183 5.21 -0.19 8.12
C CYS A 183 4.87 0.85 7.05
N TYR A 184 5.75 1.83 6.86
CA TYR A 184 5.54 2.97 5.98
C TYR A 184 6.86 3.42 5.35
N SER A 185 6.79 4.07 4.19
CA SER A 185 7.95 4.54 3.48
C SER A 185 8.65 5.72 4.19
N TYR A 186 9.93 5.91 3.87
CA TYR A 186 10.69 7.10 4.24
C TYR A 186 11.79 7.41 3.22
N ASP A 187 12.25 8.66 3.19
CA ASP A 187 13.33 9.08 2.30
C ASP A 187 14.69 8.53 2.74
N LEU A 188 15.39 7.84 1.84
CA LEU A 188 16.78 7.48 2.06
C LEU A 188 17.70 8.70 1.82
N VAL A 189 18.77 8.78 2.61
CA VAL A 189 19.78 9.85 2.47
C VAL A 189 20.46 9.75 1.12
N GLY A 190 20.57 10.89 0.42
CA GLY A 190 21.31 11.01 -0.84
C GLY A 190 20.59 10.45 -2.06
N LYS A 191 19.28 10.22 -1.99
CA LYS A 191 18.47 9.76 -3.12
C LYS A 191 17.86 10.92 -3.93
N PRO A 192 17.52 10.68 -5.21
CA PRO A 192 16.91 11.69 -6.07
C PRO A 192 15.58 12.21 -5.49
N THR A 193 15.24 13.46 -5.78
CA THR A 193 13.98 14.07 -5.34
C THR A 193 12.77 13.68 -6.21
N ASP A 194 13.02 13.14 -7.40
CA ASP A 194 12.00 12.70 -8.37
C ASP A 194 11.51 11.26 -8.14
N VAL A 195 11.87 10.64 -7.01
CA VAL A 195 11.52 9.25 -6.67
C VAL A 195 10.01 9.05 -6.65
N TYR A 196 9.25 9.98 -6.09
CA TYR A 196 7.78 9.91 -6.03
C TYR A 196 7.14 10.02 -7.41
N ASP A 197 7.66 10.90 -8.27
CA ASP A 197 7.19 11.04 -9.65
C ASP A 197 7.37 9.77 -10.45
N LYS A 198 8.56 9.15 -10.33
CA LYS A 198 8.81 7.83 -10.91
C LYS A 198 7.91 6.76 -10.29
N LEU A 199 7.78 6.71 -8.96
CA LEU A 199 7.00 5.65 -8.34
C LEU A 199 5.51 5.74 -8.69
N ARG A 200 4.95 6.95 -8.82
CA ARG A 200 3.54 7.14 -9.20
C ARG A 200 3.27 7.03 -10.70
N ALA A 201 4.28 7.22 -11.54
CA ALA A 201 4.12 7.21 -13.00
C ALA A 201 3.48 5.90 -13.49
N PRO A 202 2.42 5.96 -14.33
CA PRO A 202 1.76 4.78 -14.87
C PRO A 202 2.65 4.06 -15.89
N LEU A 203 2.38 2.78 -16.10
CA LEU A 203 3.01 1.94 -17.12
C LEU A 203 1.91 1.37 -18.03
N GLY A 204 1.61 2.08 -19.12
CA GLY A 204 0.47 1.75 -19.97
C GLY A 204 -0.83 1.78 -19.17
N ASN A 205 -1.48 0.63 -19.03
CA ASN A 205 -2.72 0.45 -18.26
C ASN A 205 -2.50 -0.01 -16.80
N LEU A 206 -1.28 0.16 -16.27
CA LEU A 206 -0.94 -0.08 -14.87
C LEU A 206 -0.75 1.25 -14.13
N PHE A 207 -1.53 1.48 -13.09
CA PHE A 207 -1.52 2.68 -12.25
C PHE A 207 -1.04 2.34 -10.84
N PHE A 208 -0.49 3.30 -10.11
CA PHE A 208 0.11 3.06 -8.80
C PHE A 208 -0.49 3.99 -7.75
N GLY A 209 -0.96 3.43 -6.65
CA GLY A 209 -1.53 4.14 -5.51
C GLY A 209 -0.91 3.66 -4.18
N GLY A 210 -1.31 4.29 -3.08
CA GLY A 210 -0.81 3.97 -1.74
C GLY A 210 0.09 5.07 -1.16
N GLU A 211 0.48 4.90 0.12
CA GLU A 211 1.19 5.97 0.85
C GLU A 211 2.55 6.31 0.24
N ALA A 212 3.28 5.32 -0.28
CA ALA A 212 4.63 5.51 -0.79
C ALA A 212 4.71 6.36 -2.07
N VAL A 213 3.59 6.54 -2.77
CA VAL A 213 3.50 7.42 -3.96
C VAL A 213 2.95 8.81 -3.63
N SER A 214 2.61 9.08 -2.36
CA SER A 214 2.08 10.36 -1.90
C SER A 214 3.20 11.32 -1.49
N LEU A 215 3.48 12.31 -2.34
CA LEU A 215 4.52 13.31 -2.12
C LEU A 215 4.37 14.08 -0.80
N ASP A 216 3.16 14.60 -0.53
CA ASP A 216 2.95 15.56 0.57
C ASP A 216 2.65 14.89 1.92
N ASN A 217 2.31 13.60 1.91
CA ASN A 217 1.69 12.90 3.04
C ASN A 217 2.16 11.44 3.16
N GLN A 218 3.42 11.14 2.84
CA GLN A 218 3.99 9.80 2.96
C GLN A 218 3.81 9.23 4.39
N GLY A 219 3.66 7.92 4.48
CA GLY A 219 3.47 7.15 5.70
C GLY A 219 2.13 7.32 6.41
N SER A 220 1.18 8.01 5.79
CA SER A 220 -0.13 8.31 6.40
C SER A 220 -1.31 7.65 5.68
N VAL A 221 -2.40 7.47 6.42
CA VAL A 221 -3.66 6.92 5.87
C VAL A 221 -4.28 7.89 4.86
N HIS A 222 -4.26 9.20 5.14
CA HIS A 222 -4.80 10.19 4.21
C HIS A 222 -3.94 10.35 2.95
N GLY A 223 -2.62 10.18 3.05
CA GLY A 223 -1.74 10.07 1.89
C GLY A 223 -2.08 8.86 1.01
N ALA A 224 -2.28 7.69 1.63
CA ALA A 224 -2.72 6.49 0.90
C ALA A 224 -4.08 6.69 0.20
N TYR A 225 -5.04 7.30 0.90
CA TYR A 225 -6.36 7.59 0.35
C TYR A 225 -6.29 8.54 -0.85
N SER A 226 -5.64 9.69 -0.70
CA SER A 226 -5.50 10.68 -1.78
C SER A 226 -4.75 10.12 -2.98
N ALA A 227 -3.71 9.31 -2.76
CA ALA A 227 -3.01 8.62 -3.83
C ALA A 227 -3.88 7.57 -4.55
N GLY A 228 -4.76 6.88 -3.82
CA GLY A 228 -5.73 5.96 -4.41
C GLY A 228 -6.74 6.67 -5.30
N VAL A 229 -7.26 7.83 -4.86
CA VAL A 229 -8.16 8.68 -5.67
C VAL A 229 -7.46 9.14 -6.94
N MET A 230 -6.24 9.66 -6.84
CA MET A 230 -5.44 10.10 -7.99
C MET A 230 -5.17 8.95 -8.98
N ALA A 231 -4.86 7.75 -8.49
CA ALA A 231 -4.67 6.58 -9.35
C ALA A 231 -5.97 6.17 -10.07
N ALA A 232 -7.12 6.31 -9.41
CA ALA A 232 -8.43 6.04 -10.01
C ALA A 232 -8.79 7.06 -11.10
N GLU A 233 -8.57 8.36 -10.85
CA GLU A 233 -8.79 9.44 -11.83
C GLU A 233 -7.89 9.28 -13.07
N ASN A 234 -6.62 8.92 -12.87
CA ASN A 234 -5.70 8.62 -13.97
C ASN A 234 -6.14 7.40 -14.77
N CYS A 235 -6.62 6.35 -14.09
CA CYS A 235 -7.15 5.16 -14.72
C CYS A 235 -8.42 5.48 -15.53
N GLU A 236 -9.35 6.25 -14.97
CA GLU A 236 -10.56 6.69 -15.66
C GLU A 236 -10.24 7.50 -16.92
N SER A 237 -9.34 8.49 -16.80
CA SER A 237 -8.92 9.34 -17.91
C SER A 237 -8.33 8.50 -19.06
N TYR A 238 -7.43 7.56 -18.73
CA TYR A 238 -6.86 6.63 -19.71
C TYR A 238 -7.92 5.76 -20.40
N MET A 239 -8.91 5.27 -19.65
CA MET A 239 -9.99 4.46 -20.19
C MET A 239 -10.89 5.26 -21.13
N LEU A 240 -11.22 6.51 -20.78
CA LEU A 240 -12.02 7.40 -21.62
C LEU A 240 -11.30 7.76 -22.92
N GLU A 241 -10.00 8.09 -22.86
CA GLU A 241 -9.20 8.36 -24.07
C GLU A 241 -9.19 7.15 -25.01
N LYS A 242 -8.98 5.95 -24.45
CA LYS A 242 -8.98 4.70 -25.21
C LYS A 242 -10.34 4.40 -25.86
N LEU A 243 -11.45 4.65 -25.16
CA LEU A 243 -12.80 4.51 -25.71
C LEU A 243 -13.04 5.51 -26.84
N GLY A 244 -12.68 6.79 -26.64
CA GLY A 244 -12.80 7.82 -27.69
C GLY A 244 -11.95 7.53 -28.92
N HIS A 245 -10.77 6.93 -28.75
CA HIS A 245 -9.96 6.42 -29.86
C HIS A 245 -10.61 5.22 -30.56
N ALA A 246 -11.20 4.27 -29.81
CA ALA A 246 -11.91 3.13 -30.38
C ALA A 246 -13.14 3.56 -31.20
N GLU A 247 -13.92 4.53 -30.71
CA GLU A 247 -15.05 5.10 -31.46
C GLU A 247 -14.59 5.81 -32.74
N LYS A 248 -13.50 6.59 -32.69
CA LYS A 248 -12.93 7.22 -33.89
C LYS A 248 -12.41 6.19 -34.91
N LEU A 249 -11.76 5.12 -34.46
CA LEU A 249 -11.30 4.02 -35.31
C LEU A 249 -12.48 3.28 -35.97
N SER A 250 -13.55 3.01 -35.20
CA SER A 250 -14.79 2.41 -35.72
C SER A 250 -15.47 3.32 -36.74
N LEU A 251 -15.56 4.63 -36.48
CA LEU A 251 -16.11 5.59 -37.44
C LEU A 251 -15.25 5.70 -38.71
N ALA A 252 -13.91 5.62 -38.58
CA ALA A 252 -13.00 5.61 -39.71
C ALA A 252 -13.13 4.32 -40.55
N SER A 253 -13.28 3.16 -39.91
CA SER A 253 -13.48 1.88 -40.62
C SER A 253 -14.82 1.85 -41.34
N VAL A 254 -15.90 2.33 -40.71
CA VAL A 254 -17.22 2.47 -41.36
C VAL A 254 -17.15 3.43 -42.55
N ARG A 255 -16.43 4.56 -42.43
CA ARG A 255 -16.22 5.48 -43.56
C ARG A 255 -15.42 4.83 -44.70
N HIS A 256 -14.43 4.00 -44.40
CA HIS A 256 -13.63 3.31 -45.41
C HIS A 256 -14.46 2.24 -46.15
N GLU A 257 -15.27 1.44 -45.42
CA GLU A 257 -16.20 0.48 -46.01
C GLU A 257 -17.28 1.17 -46.87
N MET A 258 -17.79 2.32 -46.43
CA MET A 258 -18.72 3.14 -47.22
C MET A 258 -18.06 3.68 -48.50
N LEU A 259 -16.80 4.10 -48.44
CA LEU A 259 -16.07 4.56 -49.63
C LEU A 259 -15.76 3.43 -50.61
N GLU A 260 -15.44 2.22 -50.14
CA GLU A 260 -15.23 1.04 -50.99
C GLU A 260 -16.53 0.57 -51.66
N THR A 261 -17.68 0.72 -51.00
CA THR A 261 -19.00 0.39 -51.58
C THR A 261 -19.55 1.45 -52.53
N LEU A 262 -18.97 2.67 -52.52
CA LEU A 262 -19.39 3.81 -53.35
C LEU A 262 -18.51 4.06 -54.58
N ILE A 263 -17.56 3.16 -54.91
CA ILE A 263 -16.87 3.19 -56.20
C ILE A 263 -17.61 2.25 -57.16
N PRO A 264 -18.46 2.72 -58.08
CA PRO A 264 -18.87 1.88 -59.19
C PRO A 264 -17.61 1.57 -60.01
N LEU A 265 -17.31 0.28 -60.15
CA LEU A 265 -16.42 -0.24 -61.19
C LEU A 265 -16.95 0.21 -62.56
N ILE A 266 -16.50 1.38 -63.03
CA ILE A 266 -16.64 1.76 -64.43
C ILE A 266 -15.58 0.95 -65.19
N PRO A 267 -15.97 0.01 -66.07
CA PRO A 267 -14.99 -0.70 -66.88
C PRO A 267 -14.41 0.28 -67.90
N LEU A 268 -13.10 0.53 -67.81
CA LEU A 268 -12.34 1.22 -68.85
C LEU A 268 -12.31 0.32 -70.09
N GLN A 269 -13.24 0.56 -71.03
CA GLN A 269 -13.22 -0.03 -72.35
C GLN A 269 -12.13 0.65 -73.20
N ILE A 270 -11.15 -0.14 -73.61
CA ILE A 270 -10.15 0.23 -74.62
C ILE A 270 -10.85 0.22 -75.98
N SER A 271 -10.83 1.35 -76.70
CA SER A 271 -11.08 1.37 -78.14
C SER A 271 -9.95 2.10 -78.85
N ARG A 272 -9.41 1.43 -79.87
CA ARG A 272 -8.44 1.94 -80.85
C ARG A 272 -9.06 3.06 -81.69
N MET A 273 -8.30 4.15 -81.86
CA MET A 273 -7.82 4.66 -83.16
C MET A 273 -6.67 5.64 -82.91
#